data_AF-A0A7J8HBJ9-F1
#
_entry.id   AF-A0A7J8HBJ9-F1
#
_cell.length_a   1.000
_cell.length_b   1.000
_cell.length_c   1.000
_cell.angle_alpha   90.00
_cell.angle_beta   90.00
_cell.angle_gamma   90.00
#
_symmetry.space_group_name_H-M   'P 1'
#
loop_
_entity.id
_entity.type
_entity.pdbx_description
1 polymer ?
#
loop_
_entity_poly.entity_id
_entity_poly.type
_entity_poly.pdbx_seq_one_letter_code
_entity_poly.pdbx_strand_id
1 'polypeptide(L)'
;MQVPIQFPKDFLSVILDKGSLSAMRFLTAVNLEHPKMLEKVSRELWMRVWSRDEDITEPQSILAAAEKAGMSTEQARGLLEKIATPQVKNQLKETTDKACKYGAFGLPVTVAHLDGQTHMLFGSDRMELLAHLLGEKWMGPVPPAAAARL
;
A
#
# COMPACT_ATOMS: atom_id res chain seq x y z
N MET A 1 18.28 -8.00 7.54
CA MET A 1 17.35 -7.71 6.43
C MET A 1 16.47 -6.54 6.88
N GLN A 2 16.37 -5.43 6.14
CA GLN A 2 15.65 -4.24 6.62
C GLN A 2 14.14 -4.29 6.39
N VAL A 3 13.70 -5.02 5.37
CA VAL A 3 12.29 -5.38 5.17
C VAL A 3 12.15 -6.84 5.60
N PRO A 4 11.40 -7.16 6.67
CA PRO A 4 11.33 -8.51 7.23
C PRO A 4 10.31 -9.38 6.46
N ILE A 5 10.49 -9.51 5.15
CA ILE A 5 9.59 -10.31 4.31
C ILE A 5 9.78 -11.81 4.58
N GLN A 6 8.68 -12.51 4.81
CA GLN A 6 8.61 -13.96 4.95
C GLN A 6 7.42 -14.42 4.12
N PHE A 7 7.66 -15.30 3.14
CA PHE A 7 6.59 -15.82 2.31
C PHE A 7 5.63 -16.67 3.17
N PRO A 8 4.29 -16.49 3.02
CA PRO A 8 3.30 -17.34 3.65
C PRO A 8 3.57 -18.83 3.36
N LYS A 9 3.28 -19.69 4.33
CA LYS A 9 3.43 -21.15 4.13
C LYS A 9 2.53 -21.65 2.99
N ASP A 10 1.33 -21.08 2.88
CA ASP A 10 0.37 -21.35 1.81
C ASP A 10 0.14 -20.10 0.95
N PHE A 11 1.17 -19.76 0.18
CA PHE A 11 1.19 -18.57 -0.67
C PHE A 11 0.04 -18.51 -1.68
N LEU A 12 -0.29 -19.63 -2.32
CA LEU A 12 -1.33 -19.67 -3.35
C LEU A 12 -2.71 -19.44 -2.74
N SER A 13 -3.01 -20.05 -1.58
CA SER A 13 -4.30 -19.82 -0.92
C SER A 13 -4.46 -18.37 -0.44
N VAL A 14 -3.39 -17.76 0.08
CA VAL A 14 -3.40 -16.35 0.49
C VAL A 14 -3.73 -15.41 -0.68
N ILE A 15 -3.14 -15.65 -1.86
CA ILE A 15 -3.32 -14.76 -3.01
C ILE A 15 -4.60 -15.05 -3.78
N LEU A 16 -4.89 -16.32 -4.06
CA LEU A 16 -5.94 -16.74 -4.99
C LEU A 16 -7.29 -16.94 -4.29
N ASP A 17 -7.29 -17.56 -3.11
CA ASP A 17 -8.55 -17.94 -2.44
C ASP A 17 -9.06 -16.83 -1.52
N LYS A 18 -8.16 -16.28 -0.69
CA LYS A 18 -8.51 -15.25 0.30
C LYS A 18 -8.55 -13.85 -0.32
N GLY A 19 -7.49 -13.49 -1.03
CA GLY A 19 -7.32 -12.17 -1.61
C GLY A 19 -7.23 -11.05 -0.55
N SER A 20 -7.43 -9.80 -0.99
CA SER A 20 -7.21 -8.61 -0.15
C SER A 20 -8.33 -7.57 -0.24
N LEU A 21 -9.51 -7.95 -0.74
CA LEU A 21 -10.59 -6.99 -1.04
C LEU A 21 -11.00 -6.12 0.15
N SER A 22 -11.22 -6.73 1.32
CA SER A 22 -11.58 -6.00 2.55
C SER A 22 -10.47 -5.05 3.00
N ALA A 23 -9.22 -5.52 2.99
CA ALA A 23 -8.04 -4.73 3.34
C ALA A 23 -7.85 -3.53 2.40
N MET A 24 -7.98 -3.71 1.09
CA MET A 24 -7.80 -2.63 0.12
C MET A 24 -8.93 -1.60 0.18
N ARG A 25 -10.17 -2.02 0.46
CA ARG A 25 -11.28 -1.10 0.73
C ARG A 25 -11.08 -0.34 2.04
N PHE A 26 -10.55 -1.00 3.08
CA PHE A 26 -10.19 -0.34 4.32
C PHE A 26 -9.11 0.73 4.10
N LEU A 27 -8.03 0.41 3.38
CA LEU A 27 -7.00 1.39 3.00
C LEU A 27 -7.56 2.55 2.17
N THR A 28 -8.56 2.28 1.33
CA THR A 28 -9.26 3.32 0.57
C THR A 28 -10.04 4.25 1.50
N ALA A 29 -10.76 3.72 2.49
CA ALA A 29 -11.44 4.51 3.51
C ALA A 29 -10.43 5.33 4.36
N VAL A 30 -9.31 4.73 4.75
CA VAL A 30 -8.21 5.43 5.43
C VAL A 30 -7.68 6.58 4.59
N ASN A 31 -7.46 6.38 3.29
CA ASN A 31 -6.97 7.45 2.40
C ASN A 31 -7.97 8.60 2.26
N LEU A 32 -9.28 8.30 2.24
CA LEU A 32 -10.33 9.31 2.11
C LEU A 32 -10.47 10.21 3.35
N GLU A 33 -10.28 9.67 4.55
CA GLU A 33 -10.59 10.39 5.80
C GLU A 33 -9.38 10.68 6.69
N HIS A 34 -8.39 9.78 6.68
CA HIS A 34 -7.19 9.85 7.51
C HIS A 34 -5.93 9.56 6.70
N PRO A 35 -5.64 10.31 5.61
CA PRO A 35 -4.54 10.00 4.69
C PRO A 35 -3.16 9.95 5.36
N LYS A 36 -2.97 10.70 6.47
CA LYS A 36 -1.73 10.65 7.28
C LYS A 36 -1.47 9.27 7.91
N MET A 37 -2.49 8.42 8.03
CA MET A 37 -2.37 7.06 8.55
C MET A 37 -2.16 6.01 7.46
N LEU A 38 -2.34 6.36 6.18
CA LEU A 38 -2.30 5.40 5.07
C LEU A 38 -1.00 4.60 5.03
N GLU A 39 0.14 5.27 5.19
CA GLU A 39 1.46 4.63 5.17
C GLU A 39 1.59 3.59 6.30
N LYS A 40 1.25 3.97 7.54
CA LYS A 40 1.40 3.09 8.71
C LYS A 40 0.45 1.91 8.66
N VAL A 41 -0.81 2.12 8.28
CA VAL A 41 -1.81 1.05 8.17
C VAL A 41 -1.46 0.09 7.02
N SER A 42 -1.02 0.62 5.87
CA SER A 42 -0.56 -0.23 4.75
C SER A 42 0.63 -1.11 5.17
N ARG A 43 1.59 -0.52 5.89
CA ARG A 43 2.73 -1.26 6.45
C ARG A 43 2.27 -2.35 7.41
N GLU A 44 1.35 -2.09 8.33
CA GLU A 44 0.90 -3.12 9.27
C GLU A 44 0.12 -4.25 8.59
N LEU A 45 -0.72 -3.95 7.60
CA LEU A 45 -1.37 -4.99 6.79
C LEU A 45 -0.34 -5.83 6.03
N TRP A 46 0.67 -5.19 5.43
CA TRP A 46 1.78 -5.90 4.77
C TRP A 46 2.53 -6.79 5.77
N MET A 47 2.82 -6.28 6.97
CA MET A 47 3.50 -7.03 8.01
C MET A 47 2.68 -8.22 8.53
N ARG A 48 1.35 -8.15 8.52
CA ARG A 48 0.51 -9.31 8.86
C ARG A 48 0.73 -10.44 7.85
N VAL A 49 0.43 -10.20 6.59
CA VAL A 49 0.44 -11.26 5.57
C VAL A 49 1.86 -11.65 5.13
N TRP A 50 2.75 -10.69 4.89
CA TRP A 50 4.08 -10.93 4.30
C TRP A 50 5.23 -10.97 5.29
N SER A 51 4.96 -10.99 6.59
CA SER A 51 6.02 -11.10 7.62
C SER A 51 5.65 -12.08 8.74
N ARG A 52 4.37 -12.14 9.11
CA ARG A 52 3.89 -12.99 10.22
C ARG A 52 2.95 -14.12 9.78
N ASP A 53 2.65 -14.24 8.49
CA ASP A 53 1.68 -15.22 7.95
C ASP A 53 0.29 -15.12 8.65
N GLU A 54 -0.12 -13.89 8.93
CA GLU A 54 -1.38 -13.55 9.61
C GLU A 54 -2.46 -13.11 8.61
N ASP A 55 -3.71 -13.40 8.95
CA ASP A 55 -4.88 -13.02 8.15
C ASP A 55 -5.04 -11.50 7.97
N ILE A 56 -5.61 -11.09 6.83
CA ILE A 56 -6.01 -9.71 6.51
C ILE A 56 -7.43 -9.59 5.92
N THR A 57 -8.21 -10.68 5.90
CA THR A 57 -9.57 -10.67 5.33
C THR A 57 -10.65 -10.40 6.37
N GLU A 58 -10.42 -10.83 7.61
CA GLU A 58 -11.39 -10.72 8.68
C GLU A 58 -11.43 -9.32 9.32
N PRO A 59 -12.60 -8.85 9.78
CA PRO A 59 -12.76 -7.58 10.51
C PRO A 59 -11.73 -7.37 11.62
N GLN A 60 -11.56 -8.34 12.51
CA GLN A 60 -10.64 -8.28 13.65
C GLN A 60 -9.17 -8.18 13.22
N SER A 61 -8.81 -8.82 12.10
CA SER A 61 -7.46 -8.76 11.54
C SER A 61 -7.12 -7.36 11.05
N ILE A 62 -8.07 -6.72 10.37
CA ILE A 62 -7.91 -5.36 9.86
C ILE A 62 -7.85 -4.34 11.01
N LEU A 63 -8.72 -4.48 12.02
CA LEU A 63 -8.70 -3.62 13.21
C LEU A 63 -7.38 -3.74 13.96
N ALA A 64 -6.87 -4.95 14.18
CA ALA A 64 -5.59 -5.17 14.83
C ALA A 64 -4.43 -4.48 14.09
N ALA A 65 -4.43 -4.49 12.76
CA ALA A 65 -3.44 -3.76 11.96
C ALA A 65 -3.56 -2.24 12.13
N ALA A 66 -4.80 -1.71 12.11
CA ALA A 66 -5.06 -0.29 12.24
C ALA A 66 -4.67 0.26 13.64
N GLU A 67 -5.01 -0.47 14.70
CA GLU A 67 -4.65 -0.11 16.08
C GLU A 67 -3.13 -0.16 16.28
N LYS A 68 -2.45 -1.19 15.75
CA LYS A 68 -0.98 -1.27 15.78
C LYS A 68 -0.30 -0.16 14.99
N ALA A 69 -0.95 0.34 13.94
CA ALA A 69 -0.50 1.51 13.19
C ALA A 69 -0.70 2.84 13.95
N GLY A 70 -1.42 2.83 15.08
CA GLY A 70 -1.66 3.96 15.96
C GLY A 70 -3.03 4.63 15.82
N MET A 71 -4.01 3.99 15.16
CA MET A 71 -5.39 4.47 15.14
C MET A 71 -6.10 4.13 16.46
N SER A 72 -7.04 4.98 16.90
CA SER A 72 -7.94 4.57 17.99
C SER A 72 -8.90 3.47 17.52
N THR A 73 -9.37 2.64 18.45
CA THR A 73 -10.34 1.59 18.17
C THR A 73 -11.62 2.16 17.54
N GLU A 74 -12.09 3.33 18.00
CA GLU A 74 -13.27 4.00 17.48
C GLU A 74 -13.07 4.46 16.02
N GLN A 75 -11.91 5.06 15.73
CA GLN A 75 -11.56 5.49 14.37
C GLN A 75 -11.48 4.28 13.42
N ALA A 76 -10.78 3.22 13.85
CA ALA A 76 -10.61 2.01 13.05
C ALA A 76 -11.97 1.34 12.76
N ARG A 77 -12.84 1.22 13.77
CA ARG A 77 -14.21 0.67 13.59
C ARG A 77 -15.06 1.53 12.66
N GLY A 78 -15.05 2.86 12.85
CA GLY A 78 -15.81 3.77 12.00
C GLY A 78 -15.39 3.72 10.52
N LEU A 79 -14.10 3.51 10.23
CA LEU A 79 -13.64 3.28 8.86
C LEU A 79 -14.01 1.89 8.33
N LEU A 80 -13.94 0.86 9.20
CA LEU A 80 -14.28 -0.50 8.81
C LEU A 80 -15.74 -0.64 8.40
N GLU A 81 -16.66 0.06 9.07
CA GLU A 81 -18.08 0.11 8.69
C GLU A 81 -18.29 0.68 7.27
N LYS A 82 -17.37 1.51 6.79
CA LYS A 82 -17.47 2.19 5.49
C LYS A 82 -16.98 1.35 4.31
N ILE A 83 -16.30 0.22 4.53
CA ILE A 83 -15.67 -0.55 3.43
C ILE A 83 -16.68 -1.03 2.38
N ALA A 84 -17.95 -1.21 2.76
CA ALA A 84 -19.01 -1.67 1.87
C ALA A 84 -19.77 -0.53 1.16
N THR A 85 -19.51 0.73 1.53
CA THR A 85 -20.20 1.90 0.97
C THR A 85 -19.90 2.09 -0.51
N PRO A 86 -20.83 2.67 -1.30
CA PRO A 86 -20.58 2.98 -2.71
C PRO A 86 -19.36 3.88 -2.91
N GLN A 87 -19.15 4.88 -2.03
CA GLN A 87 -18.02 5.80 -2.11
C GLN A 87 -16.68 5.06 -2.05
N VAL A 88 -16.48 4.19 -1.07
CA VAL A 88 -15.23 3.42 -0.91
C VAL A 88 -15.03 2.44 -2.06
N LYS A 89 -16.09 1.73 -2.47
CA LYS A 89 -16.03 0.80 -3.61
C LYS A 89 -15.65 1.50 -4.91
N ASN A 90 -16.28 2.63 -5.20
CA ASN A 90 -16.03 3.40 -6.41
C ASN A 90 -14.63 4.01 -6.40
N GLN A 91 -14.19 4.56 -5.26
CA GLN A 91 -12.84 5.12 -5.13
C GLN A 91 -11.75 4.07 -5.36
N LEU A 92 -11.90 2.86 -4.82
CA LEU A 92 -10.96 1.77 -5.07
C LEU A 92 -10.95 1.39 -6.56
N LYS A 93 -12.13 1.23 -7.16
CA LYS A 93 -12.26 0.93 -8.60
C LYS A 93 -11.58 1.99 -9.46
N GLU A 94 -11.89 3.27 -9.24
CA GLU A 94 -11.32 4.39 -9.99
C GLU A 94 -9.80 4.47 -9.86
N THR A 95 -9.26 4.18 -8.68
CA THR A 95 -7.81 4.15 -8.43
C THR A 95 -7.15 3.02 -9.22
N THR A 96 -7.75 1.83 -9.23
CA THR A 96 -7.27 0.70 -10.03
C THR A 96 -7.40 0.98 -11.53
N ASP A 97 -8.52 1.55 -11.98
CA ASP A 97 -8.74 1.92 -13.38
C ASP A 97 -7.73 2.96 -13.86
N LYS A 98 -7.30 3.89 -12.98
CA LYS A 98 -6.20 4.84 -13.29
C LYS A 98 -4.89 4.10 -13.54
N ALA A 99 -4.54 3.10 -12.72
CA ALA A 99 -3.35 2.28 -12.97
C ALA A 99 -3.44 1.54 -14.32
N CYS A 100 -4.61 0.97 -14.66
CA CYS A 100 -4.85 0.35 -15.96
C CYS A 100 -4.68 1.34 -17.12
N LYS A 101 -5.17 2.59 -16.98
CA LYS A 101 -5.01 3.65 -17.98
C LYS A 101 -3.54 4.06 -18.19
N TYR A 102 -2.69 3.91 -17.18
CA TYR A 102 -1.23 4.06 -17.31
C TYR A 102 -0.54 2.85 -17.94
N GLY A 103 -1.28 1.79 -18.30
CA GLY A 103 -0.73 0.58 -18.90
C GLY A 103 -0.23 -0.47 -17.90
N ALA A 104 -0.69 -0.42 -16.64
CA ALA A 104 -0.32 -1.43 -15.65
C ALA A 104 -0.84 -2.82 -16.03
N PHE A 105 0.06 -3.82 -16.00
CA PHE A 105 -0.26 -5.25 -16.18
C PHE A 105 0.01 -6.07 -14.90
N GLY A 106 0.49 -5.41 -13.84
CA GLY A 106 0.85 -5.99 -12.55
C GLY A 106 1.18 -4.89 -11.56
N LEU A 107 1.59 -5.26 -10.34
CA LEU A 107 2.00 -4.33 -9.30
C LEU A 107 3.37 -4.73 -8.69
N PRO A 108 4.13 -3.78 -8.12
CA PRO A 108 3.83 -2.34 -8.05
C PRO A 108 4.07 -1.61 -9.37
N VAL A 109 3.39 -0.48 -9.55
CA VAL A 109 3.71 0.52 -10.57
C VAL A 109 3.96 1.87 -9.90
N THR A 110 4.97 2.59 -10.36
CA THR A 110 5.25 3.98 -10.00
C THR A 110 5.07 4.84 -11.25
N VAL A 111 4.29 5.90 -11.14
CA VAL A 111 4.06 6.85 -12.24
C VAL A 111 4.70 8.19 -11.86
N ALA A 112 5.69 8.61 -12.65
CA ALA A 112 6.37 9.88 -12.48
C ALA A 112 5.90 10.88 -13.56
N HIS A 113 5.51 12.07 -13.13
CA HIS A 113 5.11 13.17 -14.01
C HIS A 113 6.21 14.24 -13.99
N LEU A 114 6.90 14.43 -15.11
CA LEU A 114 8.12 15.26 -15.21
C LEU A 114 8.07 16.07 -16.51
N ASP A 115 8.19 17.39 -16.42
CA ASP A 115 8.27 18.29 -17.58
C ASP A 115 7.21 18.04 -18.67
N GLY A 116 5.98 17.76 -18.23
CA GLY A 116 4.85 17.45 -19.13
C GLY A 116 4.84 16.03 -19.70
N GLN A 117 5.85 15.21 -19.37
CA GLN A 117 5.91 13.79 -19.69
C GLN A 117 5.40 12.93 -18.53
N THR A 118 4.96 11.71 -18.87
CA THR A 118 4.51 10.71 -17.90
C THR A 118 5.29 9.42 -18.15
N HIS A 119 5.99 8.95 -17.11
CA HIS A 119 6.76 7.70 -17.14
C HIS A 119 6.12 6.70 -16.17
N MET A 120 5.75 5.52 -16.66
CA MET A 120 5.26 4.41 -15.83
C MET A 120 6.38 3.37 -15.70
N LEU A 121 6.72 3.04 -14.45
CA LEU A 121 7.76 2.07 -14.09
C LEU A 121 7.09 0.91 -13.34
N PHE A 122 7.25 -0.30 -13.85
CA PHE A 122 6.78 -1.53 -13.19
C PHE A 122 7.90 -2.17 -12.38
N GLY A 123 7.55 -2.66 -11.18
CA GLY A 123 8.46 -3.39 -10.30
C GLY A 123 9.12 -2.52 -9.22
N SER A 124 9.73 -3.16 -8.23
CA SER A 124 10.48 -2.52 -7.15
C SER A 124 11.96 -2.27 -7.49
N ASP A 125 12.41 -2.74 -8.66
CA ASP A 125 13.80 -2.72 -9.13
C ASP A 125 14.13 -1.53 -10.05
N ARG A 126 13.18 -0.60 -10.26
CA ARG A 126 13.33 0.58 -11.13
C ARG A 126 13.57 1.89 -10.39
N MET A 127 13.85 1.85 -9.09
CA MET A 127 14.02 3.07 -8.28
C MET A 127 15.28 3.87 -8.63
N GLU A 128 16.34 3.22 -9.10
CA GLU A 128 17.53 3.92 -9.63
C GLU A 128 17.22 4.65 -10.95
N LEU A 129 16.44 4.03 -11.84
CA LEU A 129 15.95 4.67 -13.06
C LEU A 129 15.02 5.84 -12.73
N LEU A 130 14.15 5.69 -11.73
CA LEU A 130 13.31 6.78 -11.24
C LEU A 130 14.16 7.95 -10.74
N ALA A 131 15.20 7.69 -9.93
CA ALA A 131 16.11 8.73 -9.46
C ALA A 131 16.78 9.47 -10.64
N HIS A 132 17.24 8.73 -11.66
CA HIS A 132 17.78 9.33 -12.88
C HIS A 132 16.77 10.23 -13.60
N LEU A 133 15.51 9.79 -13.77
CA LEU A 133 14.45 10.60 -14.40
C LEU A 133 14.16 11.88 -13.60
N LEU A 134 14.18 11.79 -12.27
CA LEU A 134 13.95 12.92 -11.37
C LEU A 134 15.15 13.87 -11.26
N GLY A 135 16.32 13.52 -11.82
CA GLY A 135 17.57 14.26 -11.59
C GLY A 135 18.12 14.12 -10.17
N GLU A 136 17.64 13.11 -9.42
CA GLU A 136 18.01 12.85 -8.02
C GLU A 136 19.17 11.86 -7.91
N LYS A 137 19.94 11.96 -6.83
CA LYS A 137 21.02 11.00 -6.55
C LYS A 137 20.47 9.72 -5.95
N TRP A 138 20.62 8.59 -6.65
CA TRP A 138 20.37 7.28 -6.07
C TRP A 138 21.42 6.93 -5.02
N MET A 139 20.99 6.61 -3.80
CA MET A 139 21.86 6.24 -2.66
C MET A 139 21.66 4.79 -2.23
N GLY A 140 21.15 3.95 -3.13
CA GLY A 140 20.74 2.58 -2.82
C GLY A 140 19.36 2.50 -2.15
N PRO A 141 18.85 1.28 -1.92
CA PRO A 141 17.51 1.04 -1.37
C PRO A 141 17.37 1.46 0.09
N VAL A 142 18.49 1.75 0.75
CA VAL A 142 18.57 2.25 2.12
C VAL A 142 19.44 3.50 2.09
N PRO A 143 18.87 4.65 1.71
CA PRO A 143 19.62 5.89 1.78
C PRO A 143 20.03 6.15 3.24
N PRO A 144 21.23 6.72 3.48
CA PRO A 144 21.59 7.17 4.82
C PRO A 144 20.53 8.18 5.29
N ALA A 145 20.27 8.21 6.60
CA ALA A 145 19.41 9.24 7.18
C ALA A 145 19.93 10.60 6.70
N ALA A 146 19.12 11.32 5.93
CA ALA A 146 19.48 12.66 5.50
C ALA A 146 19.82 13.44 6.77
N ALA A 147 21.00 14.06 6.83
CA ALA A 147 21.23 15.14 7.79
C ALA A 147 20.13 16.15 7.49
N ALA A 148 19.11 16.17 8.35
CA ALA A 148 17.84 16.83 8.09
C ALA A 148 18.10 18.26 7.63
N ARG A 149 17.90 18.53 6.33
CA ARG A 149 17.71 19.90 5.88
C ARG A 149 16.26 20.22 6.20
N LEU A 150 16.10 20.85 7.36
CA LEU A 150 14.94 21.66 7.76
C LEU A 150 14.69 22.76 6.72
#